data_AF-A0A834IC40-F1
#
_entry.id   AF-A0A834IC40-F1
#
_cell.length_a   1.000
_cell.length_b   1.000
_cell.length_c   1.000
_cell.angle_alpha   90.00
_cell.angle_beta   90.00
_cell.angle_gamma   90.00
#
_symmetry.space_group_name_H-M   'P 1'
#
loop_
_entity.id
_entity.type
_entity.pdbx_description
1 polymer ?
#
loop_
_entity_poly.entity_id
_entity_poly.type
_entity_poly.pdbx_seq_one_letter_code
_entity_poly.pdbx_strand_id
1 'polypeptide(L)'
;MSTDHALCKMAAPGELTFDQKQRRVDDSEQCLKMIKRNKPEFFHRYLTMDETWLHYFIPESNRQSSEWTTHDEPTLKRGKTQRSTGKVMKLL
;
A
#
# COMPACT_ATOMS: atom_id res chain seq x y z
N MET A 1 13.36 -13.34 -9.10
CA MET A 1 12.08 -13.37 -8.37
C MET A 1 11.70 -11.93 -8.10
N SER A 2 10.92 -11.31 -9.00
CA SER A 2 10.47 -9.93 -8.82
C SER A 2 9.28 -9.97 -7.86
N THR A 3 9.52 -9.65 -6.59
CA THR A 3 8.43 -9.39 -5.65
C THR A 3 7.91 -7.99 -5.97
N ASP A 4 6.85 -7.92 -6.77
CA ASP A 4 6.09 -6.70 -6.96
C ASP A 4 5.32 -6.42 -5.66
N HIS A 5 6.01 -5.83 -4.69
CA HIS A 5 5.42 -5.34 -3.46
C HIS A 5 4.39 -4.26 -3.84
N ALA A 6 3.11 -4.57 -3.64
CA ALA A 6 2.01 -3.66 -3.88
C ALA A 6 2.27 -2.33 -3.15
N LEU A 7 2.50 -1.26 -3.91
CA LEU A 7 2.55 0.10 -3.38
C LEU A 7 1.18 0.42 -2.77
N CYS A 8 1.12 0.44 -1.43
CA CYS A 8 -0.07 0.85 -0.70
C CYS A 8 -0.31 2.34 -0.94
N LYS A 9 -1.33 2.67 -1.74
CA LYS A 9 -1.76 4.06 -1.94
C LYS A 9 -2.56 4.51 -0.72
N MET A 10 -1.91 5.17 0.23
CA MET A 10 -2.62 5.98 1.22
C MET A 10 -3.22 7.18 0.50
N ALA A 11 -4.55 7.25 0.42
CA ALA A 11 -5.23 8.42 -0.10
C ALA A 11 -4.96 9.60 0.83
N ALA A 12 -4.64 10.76 0.27
CA ALA A 12 -4.54 11.97 1.06
C ALA A 12 -5.91 12.23 1.73
N PRO A 13 -5.94 12.58 3.03
CA PRO A 13 -7.18 13.04 3.66
C PRO A 13 -7.77 14.18 2.83
N GLY A 14 -9.10 14.22 2.72
CA GLY A 14 -9.79 15.36 2.10
C GLY A 14 -9.44 16.68 2.80
N GLU A 15 -9.94 17.80 2.25
CA GLU A 15 -9.65 19.11 2.81
C GLU A 15 -10.08 19.21 4.29
N LEU A 16 -9.11 19.52 5.15
CA LEU A 16 -9.34 19.59 6.59
C LEU A 16 -9.99 20.92 6.96
N THR A 17 -10.92 20.87 7.90
CA THR A 17 -11.48 22.07 8.52
C THR A 17 -10.41 22.81 9.34
N PHE A 18 -10.65 24.08 9.64
CA PHE A 18 -9.74 24.87 10.48
C PHE A 18 -9.48 24.18 11.84
N ASP A 19 -10.52 23.70 12.51
CA ASP A 19 -10.39 23.04 13.81
C ASP A 19 -9.59 21.73 13.73
N GLN A 20 -9.75 20.96 12.65
CA GLN A 20 -8.95 19.75 12.41
C GLN A 20 -7.47 20.08 12.21
N LYS A 21 -7.17 21.19 11.52
CA LYS A 21 -5.78 21.68 11.35
C LYS A 21 -5.21 22.13 12.69
N GLN A 22 -5.97 22.89 13.49
CA GLN A 22 -5.52 23.35 14.80
C GLN A 22 -5.24 22.16 15.73
N ARG A 23 -6.17 21.18 15.78
CA ARG A 23 -5.96 19.96 16.56
C ARG A 23 -4.66 19.24 16.19
N ARG A 24 -4.38 19.11 14.88
CA ARG A 24 -3.13 18.50 14.40
C ARG A 24 -1.88 19.26 14.85
N VAL A 25 -1.92 20.59 14.87
CA VAL A 25 -0.82 21.42 15.36
C VAL A 25 -0.61 21.18 16.85
N ASP A 26 -1.67 21.26 17.66
CA ASP A 26 -1.60 21.08 19.11
C ASP A 26 -1.03 19.70 19.48
N ASP A 27 -1.53 18.64 18.84
CA ASP A 27 -1.07 17.27 19.05
C ASP A 27 0.40 17.10 18.63
N SER A 28 0.80 17.71 17.51
CA SER A 28 2.18 17.66 17.01
C SER A 28 3.15 18.37 17.95
N GLU A 29 2.75 19.52 18.51
CA GLU A 29 3.56 20.24 19.49
C GLU A 29 3.77 19.44 20.77
N GLN A 30 2.73 18.75 21.25
CA GLN A 30 2.83 17.87 22.41
C GLN A 30 3.79 16.69 22.15
N CYS A 31 3.63 16.01 21.02
CA CYS A 31 4.53 14.95 20.58
C CYS A 31 5.98 15.45 20.47
N LEU A 32 6.18 16.63 19.89
CA LEU A 32 7.51 17.23 19.76
C LEU A 32 8.15 17.52 21.12
N LYS A 33 7.38 18.04 22.09
CA LYS A 33 7.87 18.26 23.47
C LYS A 33 8.34 16.95 24.10
N MET A 34 7.61 15.85 23.90
CA MET A 34 7.97 14.53 24.40
C MET A 34 9.22 13.96 23.73
N ILE A 35 9.32 14.06 22.41
CA ILE A 35 10.50 13.66 21.63
C ILE A 35 11.75 14.45 22.07
N LYS A 36 11.61 15.76 22.30
CA LYS A 36 12.73 16.61 22.75
C LYS A 36 13.21 16.27 24.16
N ARG A 37 12.32 15.80 25.05
CA ARG A 37 12.66 15.40 26.43
C ARG A 37 13.46 14.11 26.46
N ASN A 38 13.01 13.08 25.75
CA ASN A 38 13.71 11.79 25.69
C ASN A 38 13.30 11.02 24.43
N LYS A 39 14.03 11.29 23.34
CA LYS A 39 13.79 10.69 22.02
C LYS A 39 13.84 9.16 22.02
N PRO A 40 14.89 8.48 22.54
CA PRO A 40 14.97 7.03 22.46
C PRO A 40 13.88 6.32 23.27
N GLU A 41 13.60 6.76 24.50
CA GLU A 41 12.51 6.18 25.31
C GLU A 41 11.14 6.40 24.69
N PHE A 42 10.91 7.58 24.11
CA PHE A 42 9.65 7.87 23.42
C PHE A 42 9.39 6.88 22.29
N PHE A 43 10.36 6.68 21.39
CA PHE A 43 10.20 5.74 20.28
C PHE A 43 10.22 4.27 20.71
N HIS A 44 10.91 3.91 21.79
CA HIS A 44 10.88 2.54 22.31
C HIS A 44 9.48 2.10 22.76
N ARG A 45 8.68 3.04 23.28
CA ARG A 45 7.31 2.77 23.75
C ARG A 45 6.24 3.08 22.71
N TYR A 46 6.61 3.72 21.61
CA TYR A 46 5.65 4.17 20.60
C TYR A 46 5.29 3.01 19.67
N LEU A 47 4.08 2.47 19.86
CA LEU A 47 3.50 1.45 19.00
C LEU A 47 2.47 2.09 18.07
N THR A 48 2.62 1.88 16.77
CA THR A 48 1.63 2.26 15.77
C THR A 48 0.86 1.03 15.33
N MET A 49 -0.46 1.16 15.23
CA MET A 49 -1.31 0.14 14.62
C MET A 49 -2.16 0.81 13.54
N ASP A 50 -2.18 0.22 12.34
CA ASP A 50 -2.96 0.74 11.21
C ASP A 50 -3.62 -0.40 10.44
N GLU A 51 -4.78 -0.13 9.84
CA GLU A 51 -5.50 -1.10 9.02
C GLU A 51 -5.15 -0.87 7.55
N THR A 52 -4.46 -1.83 6.95
CA THR A 52 -4.13 -1.77 5.52
C THR A 52 -4.93 -2.77 4.71
N TRP A 53 -5.29 -2.35 3.51
CA TRP A 53 -5.99 -3.16 2.53
C TRP A 53 -5.00 -3.79 1.56
N LEU A 54 -4.81 -5.11 1.67
CA LEU A 54 -3.98 -5.88 0.77
C LEU A 54 -4.82 -6.45 -0.38
N HIS A 55 -4.39 -6.15 -1.60
CA HIS A 55 -4.95 -6.70 -2.82
C HIS A 55 -4.11 -7.90 -3.27
N TYR A 56 -4.74 -9.05 -3.51
CA TYR A 56 -4.04 -10.17 -4.11
C TYR A 56 -3.88 -9.91 -5.61
N PHE A 57 -2.63 -9.97 -6.05
CA PHE A 57 -2.32 -10.05 -7.46
C PHE A 57 -2.17 -11.52 -7.82
N ILE A 58 -3.19 -12.08 -8.47
CA ILE A 58 -3.06 -13.35 -9.15
C ILE A 58 -2.58 -12.99 -10.56
N PRO A 59 -1.30 -13.19 -10.91
CA PRO A 59 -0.95 -13.17 -12.32
C PRO A 59 -1.75 -14.31 -12.95
N GLU A 60 -2.69 -13.99 -13.83
CA GLU A 60 -3.29 -14.99 -14.71
C GLU A 60 -2.13 -15.81 -15.26
N SER A 61 -2.14 -17.11 -15.00
CA SER A 61 -1.00 -17.98 -15.29
C SER A 61 -0.73 -17.95 -16.80
N ASN A 62 0.25 -17.13 -17.21
CA ASN A 62 0.85 -17.12 -18.57
C ASN A 62 1.51 -18.46 -18.94
N ARG A 63 1.32 -19.50 -18.12
CA ARG A 63 1.79 -20.86 -18.36
C ARG A 63 1.10 -21.52 -19.56
N GLN A 64 0.05 -20.91 -20.13
CA GLN A 64 -0.55 -21.32 -21.41
C GLN A 64 -0.25 -20.39 -22.60
N SER A 65 0.45 -19.26 -22.43
CA SER A 65 0.72 -18.33 -23.54
C SER A 65 2.07 -18.56 -24.25
N SER A 66 2.67 -19.74 -24.05
CA SER A 66 3.92 -20.14 -24.71
C SER A 66 3.66 -21.35 -25.60
N GLU A 67 2.62 -21.27 -26.42
CA GLU A 67 2.51 -22.10 -27.61
C GLU A 67 3.33 -21.40 -28.71
N TRP A 68 4.39 -22.06 -29.18
CA TRP A 68 5.20 -21.56 -30.28
C TRP A 68 4.36 -21.59 -31.55
N THR A 69 3.89 -20.43 -31.99
CA THR A 69 3.15 -20.32 -33.24
C THR A 69 4.11 -20.28 -34.41
N THR A 70 3.82 -21.06 -35.46
CA THR A 70 4.56 -21.03 -36.74
C THR A 70 4.40 -19.65 -37.38
N HIS A 71 5.38 -19.23 -38.20
CA HIS A 71 5.59 -17.87 -38.71
C HIS A 71 4.35 -17.15 -39.33
N ASP A 72 3.30 -17.87 -39.73
CA ASP A 72 2.17 -17.33 -40.49
C ASP A 72 0.83 -17.24 -39.73
N GLU A 73 0.80 -17.45 -38.40
CA GLU A 73 -0.44 -17.33 -37.61
C GLU A 73 -0.56 -16.00 -36.85
N PRO A 74 -1.79 -15.46 -36.62
CA PRO A 74 -1.98 -14.21 -35.91
C PRO A 74 -1.51 -14.34 -34.44
N THR A 75 -0.65 -13.43 -34.00
CA THR A 75 -0.12 -13.42 -32.63
C THR A 75 -1.25 -13.42 -31.59
N LEU A 76 -1.29 -14.46 -30.75
CA LEU A 76 -2.20 -14.54 -29.61
C LEU A 76 -2.05 -13.31 -28.71
N LYS A 77 -3.15 -12.59 -28.49
CA LYS A 77 -3.19 -11.41 -27.62
C LYS A 77 -2.79 -11.87 -26.21
N ARG A 78 -1.61 -11.41 -25.74
CA ARG A 78 -1.16 -11.63 -24.36
C ARG A 78 -2.32 -11.33 -23.40
N GLY A 79 -2.64 -12.28 -22.54
CA GLY A 79 -3.65 -12.12 -21.50
C GLY A 79 -3.35 -10.85 -20.71
N LYS A 80 -4.30 -9.91 -20.68
CA LYS A 80 -4.16 -8.71 -19.88
C LYS A 80 -4.09 -9.14 -18.43
N THR A 81 -3.10 -8.64 -17.71
CA THR A 81 -3.02 -8.75 -16.26
C THR A 81 -4.29 -8.20 -15.62
N GLN A 82 -5.16 -9.09 -15.13
CA GLN A 82 -6.38 -8.71 -14.40
C GLN A 82 -6.07 -8.68 -12.91
N ARG A 83 -6.41 -7.58 -12.23
CA ARG A 83 -6.37 -7.55 -10.75
C ARG A 83 -7.44 -8.50 -10.23
N SER A 84 -7.06 -9.43 -9.35
CA SER A 84 -8.05 -10.29 -8.71
C SER A 84 -8.96 -9.44 -7.81
N THR A 85 -10.25 -9.78 -7.76
CA THR A 85 -11.26 -9.07 -6.96
C THR A 85 -11.07 -9.28 -5.44
N GLY A 86 -10.17 -10.20 -5.05
CA GLY A 86 -9.90 -10.53 -3.65
C GLY A 86 -9.15 -9.41 -2.91
N LYS A 87 -9.75 -8.93 -1.83
CA LYS A 87 -9.18 -7.90 -0.93
C LYS A 87 -9.23 -8.42 0.51
N VAL A 88 -8.11 -8.34 1.22
CA VAL A 88 -8.02 -8.72 2.64
C VAL A 88 -7.56 -7.53 3.47
N MET A 89 -8.19 -7.36 4.63
CA MET A 89 -7.78 -6.37 5.63
C MET A 89 -6.71 -6.97 6.54
N LYS A 90 -5.67 -6.21 6.81
CA LYS A 90 -4.59 -6.62 7.72
C LYS A 90 -4.28 -5.49 8.70
N LEU A 91 -4.16 -5.83 9.97
CA LEU A 91 -3.60 -4.96 11.01
C LEU A 91 -2.07 -5.02 10.93
N LEU A 92 -1.41 -3.86 10.90
CA LEU A 92 0.04 -3.72 10.99
C LEU A 92 0.47 -3.28 12.38
#